data_AF-A0A7L2V0Y5-F1
#
_entry.id   AF-A0A7L2V0Y5-F1
#
_cell.length_a   1.000
_cell.length_b   1.000
_cell.length_c   1.000
_cell.angle_alpha   90.00
_cell.angle_beta   90.00
_cell.angle_gamma   90.00
#
_symmetry.space_group_name_H-M   'P 1'
#
loop_
_entity.id
_entity.type
_entity.pdbx_description
1 polymer ?
#
loop_
_entity_poly.entity_id
_entity_poly.type
_entity_poly.pdbx_seq_one_letter_code
_entity_poly.pdbx_strand_id
1 'polypeptide(L)'
;ALGGGYLHWGHFEMIRLTIGRSMDPKTTFAIWRVPPPSKPVTRKSLGHRMGGGKGPIDRYVTPVKSGRLVVEVGGHCQFQEVKPFLAQVAQKLPFPALPVSRESLQKMREEEEEKRLNNQNPWTFERVAVANMLGMRRYLSPYDLRLKGRYWGKFFLQHRV
;
A
#
# COMPACT_ATOMS: atom_id res chain seq x y z
N ALA A 1 0.02 -4.20 1.03
CA ALA A 1 0.35 -3.11 0.07
C ALA A 1 1.59 -2.39 0.58
N LEU A 2 2.62 -2.23 -0.25
CA LEU A 2 3.83 -1.49 0.09
C LEU A 2 3.76 -0.02 -0.34
N GLY A 3 2.93 0.32 -1.32
CA GLY A 3 2.63 1.71 -1.70
C GLY A 3 1.18 2.10 -1.47
N GLY A 4 0.91 3.40 -1.53
CA GLY A 4 -0.44 3.96 -1.61
C GLY A 4 -0.95 4.05 -3.05
N GLY A 5 -2.27 3.94 -3.23
CA GLY A 5 -2.91 4.08 -4.54
C GLY A 5 -4.43 3.94 -4.50
N TYR A 6 -5.06 4.04 -5.67
CA TYR A 6 -6.50 3.87 -5.83
C TYR A 6 -6.82 2.54 -6.50
N LEU A 7 -7.79 1.83 -5.94
CA LEU A 7 -8.38 0.65 -6.58
C LEU A 7 -9.66 1.05 -7.31
N HIS A 8 -9.68 0.77 -8.62
CA HIS A 8 -10.85 0.89 -9.48
C HIS A 8 -11.62 -0.43 -9.52
N TRP A 9 -12.87 -0.40 -9.96
CA TRP A 9 -13.70 -1.59 -10.12
C TRP A 9 -13.01 -2.71 -10.92
N GLY A 10 -12.34 -2.37 -12.03
CA GLY A 10 -11.60 -3.35 -12.84
C GLY A 10 -10.47 -4.07 -12.07
N HIS A 11 -9.86 -3.41 -11.08
CA HIS A 11 -8.87 -4.08 -10.21
C HIS A 11 -9.54 -5.10 -9.29
N PHE A 12 -10.71 -4.77 -8.72
CA PHE A 12 -11.46 -5.72 -7.90
C PHE A 12 -11.86 -6.96 -8.72
N GLU A 13 -12.33 -6.76 -9.94
CA GLU A 13 -12.74 -7.86 -10.81
C GLU A 13 -11.55 -8.74 -11.24
N MET A 14 -10.42 -8.11 -11.56
CA MET A 14 -9.16 -8.83 -11.85
C MET A 14 -8.72 -9.70 -10.67
N ILE A 15 -8.74 -9.16 -9.44
CA ILE A 15 -8.39 -9.91 -8.22
C ILE A 15 -9.37 -11.06 -8.02
N ARG A 16 -10.69 -10.79 -8.08
CA ARG A 16 -11.76 -11.78 -7.87
C ARG A 16 -11.64 -12.95 -8.84
N LEU A 17 -11.45 -12.68 -10.12
CA LEU A 17 -11.32 -13.70 -11.16
C LEU A 17 -10.03 -14.50 -11.01
N THR A 18 -8.91 -13.85 -10.71
CA THR A 18 -7.61 -14.53 -10.56
C THR A 18 -7.66 -15.49 -9.36
N ILE A 19 -8.14 -15.02 -8.20
CA ILE A 19 -8.25 -15.85 -7.00
C ILE A 19 -9.28 -16.96 -7.23
N GLY A 20 -10.47 -16.65 -7.75
CA GLY A 20 -11.52 -17.63 -7.96
C GLY A 20 -11.18 -18.74 -8.96
N ARG A 21 -10.25 -18.50 -9.90
CA ARG A 21 -9.77 -19.52 -10.86
C ARG A 21 -8.67 -20.42 -10.30
N SER A 22 -7.86 -19.89 -9.38
CA SER A 22 -6.67 -20.58 -8.88
C SER A 22 -6.87 -21.29 -7.54
N MET A 23 -7.98 -21.02 -6.86
CA MET A 23 -8.20 -21.41 -5.48
C MET A 23 -9.23 -22.53 -5.37
N ASP A 24 -8.96 -23.51 -4.52
CA ASP A 24 -9.90 -24.61 -4.22
C ASP A 24 -10.96 -24.18 -3.19
N PRO A 25 -12.26 -24.16 -3.56
CA PRO A 25 -13.32 -23.66 -2.66
C PRO A 25 -13.58 -24.53 -1.42
N LYS A 26 -13.10 -25.78 -1.40
CA LYS A 26 -13.33 -26.73 -0.30
C LYS A 26 -12.33 -26.55 0.86
N THR A 27 -11.09 -26.22 0.54
CA THR A 27 -9.98 -26.16 1.50
C THR A 27 -9.66 -24.73 1.93
N THR A 28 -9.94 -23.76 1.04
CA THR A 28 -9.49 -22.38 1.19
C THR A 28 -10.69 -21.44 1.10
N PHE A 29 -10.62 -20.29 1.79
CA PHE A 29 -11.53 -19.15 1.63
C PHE A 29 -10.75 -17.83 1.45
N ALA A 30 -11.36 -16.84 0.81
CA ALA A 30 -10.77 -15.52 0.59
C ALA A 30 -11.73 -14.42 1.05
N ILE A 31 -11.23 -13.40 1.75
CA ILE A 31 -12.02 -12.31 2.31
C ILE A 31 -11.44 -10.97 1.89
N TRP A 32 -12.31 -10.06 1.47
CA TRP A 32 -11.95 -8.68 1.19
C TRP A 32 -11.66 -7.92 2.48
N ARG A 33 -10.49 -7.25 2.53
CA ARG A 33 -10.11 -6.35 3.64
C ARG A 33 -10.24 -4.88 3.27
N VAL A 34 -10.71 -4.60 2.06
CA VAL A 34 -10.87 -3.25 1.51
C VAL A 34 -12.35 -3.05 1.19
N PRO A 35 -12.94 -1.89 1.55
CA PRO A 35 -14.34 -1.60 1.26
C PRO A 35 -14.59 -1.44 -0.24
N PRO A 36 -15.86 -1.54 -0.67
CA PRO A 36 -16.22 -1.25 -2.04
C PRO A 36 -15.86 0.19 -2.44
N PRO A 37 -15.67 0.48 -3.75
CA PRO A 37 -15.38 1.82 -4.23
C PRO A 37 -16.42 2.83 -3.80
N SER A 38 -16.02 3.82 -3.00
CA SER A 38 -16.91 4.83 -2.43
C SER A 38 -16.47 6.26 -2.67
N LYS A 39 -15.18 6.50 -2.97
CA LYS A 39 -14.68 7.85 -3.23
C LYS A 39 -14.99 8.28 -4.66
N PRO A 40 -15.81 9.32 -4.90
CA PRO A 40 -16.10 9.79 -6.25
C PRO A 40 -14.88 10.49 -6.86
N VAL A 41 -14.60 10.18 -8.12
CA VAL A 41 -13.61 10.86 -8.97
C VAL A 41 -14.36 11.57 -10.08
N THR A 42 -14.25 12.89 -10.11
CA THR A 42 -14.89 13.73 -11.13
C THR A 42 -13.97 13.92 -12.32
N ARG A 43 -14.52 13.89 -13.54
CA ARG A 43 -13.78 14.15 -14.77
C ARG A 43 -14.56 15.11 -15.66
N LYS A 44 -13.90 16.13 -16.21
CA LYS A 44 -14.47 16.95 -17.28
C LYS A 44 -14.37 16.23 -18.62
N SER A 45 -15.25 16.58 -19.55
CA SER A 45 -15.18 16.15 -20.94
C SER A 45 -13.84 16.57 -21.57
N LEU A 46 -13.34 15.74 -22.48
CA LEU A 46 -12.12 16.02 -23.24
C LEU A 46 -12.34 17.24 -24.13
N GLY A 47 -11.38 18.17 -24.17
CA GLY A 47 -11.44 19.36 -25.03
C GLY A 47 -12.02 20.64 -24.39
N HIS A 48 -12.48 20.60 -23.14
CA HIS A 48 -12.89 21.82 -22.44
C HIS A 48 -11.70 22.66 -21.96
N ARG A 49 -11.88 23.99 -21.98
CA ARG A 49 -10.94 24.93 -21.35
C ARG A 49 -10.99 24.82 -19.82
N MET A 50 -9.97 25.38 -19.15
CA MET A 50 -9.96 25.53 -17.69
C MET A 50 -11.08 26.49 -17.23
N GLY A 51 -11.59 26.29 -16.01
CA GLY A 51 -12.74 27.05 -15.47
C GLY A 51 -14.10 26.36 -15.67
N GLY A 52 -15.21 27.04 -15.41
CA GLY A 52 -16.56 26.49 -15.61
C GLY A 52 -17.03 25.47 -14.57
N GLY A 53 -16.54 25.55 -13.32
CA GLY A 53 -16.98 24.70 -12.22
C GLY A 53 -16.35 23.29 -12.20
N LYS A 54 -16.88 22.41 -11.36
CA LYS A 54 -16.43 21.01 -11.19
C LYS A 54 -17.18 20.09 -12.16
N GLY A 55 -16.48 19.10 -12.72
CA GLY A 55 -17.09 18.13 -13.62
C GLY A 55 -18.01 17.12 -12.91
N PRO A 56 -18.81 16.36 -13.66
CA PRO A 56 -19.63 15.28 -13.11
C PRO A 56 -18.76 14.14 -12.55
N ILE A 57 -19.38 13.26 -11.74
CA ILE A 57 -18.75 12.05 -11.21
C ILE A 57 -18.60 11.05 -12.36
N ASP A 58 -17.37 10.57 -12.58
CA ASP A 58 -17.03 9.61 -13.63
C ASP A 58 -16.95 8.18 -13.08
N ARG A 59 -16.28 8.00 -11.93
CA ARG A 59 -16.11 6.69 -11.30
C ARG A 59 -15.91 6.78 -9.80
N TYR A 60 -16.08 5.65 -9.11
CA TYR A 60 -15.72 5.50 -7.71
C TYR A 60 -14.42 4.72 -7.55
N VAL A 61 -13.64 5.07 -6.52
CA VAL A 61 -12.38 4.39 -6.19
C VAL A 61 -12.28 4.09 -4.70
N THR A 62 -11.45 3.11 -4.34
CA THR A 62 -11.07 2.87 -2.95
C THR A 62 -9.63 3.34 -2.69
N PRO A 63 -9.39 4.29 -1.77
CA PRO A 63 -8.04 4.67 -1.36
C PRO A 63 -7.40 3.58 -0.51
N VAL A 64 -6.18 3.18 -0.87
CA VAL A 64 -5.35 2.23 -0.13
C VAL A 64 -4.08 2.93 0.34
N LYS A 65 -3.76 2.81 1.63
CA LYS A 65 -2.49 3.27 2.22
C LYS A 65 -1.47 2.13 2.21
N SER A 66 -0.19 2.48 2.26
CA SER A 66 0.88 1.49 2.52
C SER A 66 0.66 0.81 3.87
N GLY A 67 1.06 -0.46 3.96
CA GLY A 67 0.83 -1.34 5.11
C GLY A 67 -0.56 -1.99 5.15
N ARG A 68 -1.50 -1.60 4.28
CA ARG A 68 -2.85 -2.20 4.28
C ARG A 68 -2.89 -3.56 3.58
N LEU A 69 -3.62 -4.51 4.17
CA LEU A 69 -3.99 -5.78 3.56
C LEU A 69 -5.17 -5.58 2.60
N VAL A 70 -5.07 -6.16 1.39
CA VAL A 70 -6.08 -6.00 0.33
C VAL A 70 -7.08 -7.16 0.36
N VAL A 71 -6.54 -8.38 0.26
CA VAL A 71 -7.28 -9.64 0.38
C VAL A 71 -6.58 -10.48 1.43
N GLU A 72 -7.36 -11.21 2.21
CA GLU A 72 -6.89 -12.23 3.11
C GLU A 72 -7.34 -13.60 2.59
N VAL A 73 -6.43 -14.57 2.62
CA VAL A 73 -6.70 -15.96 2.24
C VAL A 73 -6.42 -16.81 3.46
N GLY A 74 -7.34 -17.71 3.78
CA GLY A 74 -7.24 -18.64 4.90
C GLY A 74 -7.81 -20.00 4.54
N GLY A 75 -7.56 -21.00 5.38
CA GLY A 75 -7.99 -22.38 5.14
C GLY A 75 -6.87 -23.39 5.42
N HIS A 76 -7.10 -24.63 5.03
CA HIS A 76 -6.10 -25.70 5.12
C HIS A 76 -5.22 -25.70 3.87
N CYS A 77 -4.31 -24.72 3.78
CA CYS A 77 -3.39 -24.55 2.66
C CYS A 77 -2.02 -24.09 3.16
N GLN A 78 -0.97 -24.48 2.47
CA GLN A 78 0.37 -23.98 2.75
C GLN A 78 0.62 -22.65 2.02
N PHE A 79 1.47 -21.80 2.58
CA PHE A 79 1.80 -20.52 1.95
C PHE A 79 2.41 -20.68 0.55
N GLN A 80 3.11 -21.80 0.30
CA GLN A 80 3.72 -22.10 -1.00
C GLN A 80 2.68 -22.30 -2.11
N GLU A 81 1.50 -22.84 -1.79
CA GLU A 81 0.41 -23.05 -2.75
C GLU A 81 -0.27 -21.73 -3.11
N VAL A 82 -0.39 -20.83 -2.13
CA VAL A 82 -1.11 -19.56 -2.26
C VAL A 82 -0.22 -18.44 -2.85
N LYS A 83 1.08 -18.49 -2.57
CA LYS A 83 2.05 -17.46 -2.97
C LYS A 83 2.08 -17.17 -4.48
N PRO A 84 2.04 -18.15 -5.41
CA PRO A 84 2.14 -17.89 -6.85
C PRO A 84 1.00 -17.02 -7.39
N PHE A 85 -0.26 -17.35 -7.08
CA PHE A 85 -1.39 -16.57 -7.58
C PHE A 85 -1.51 -15.22 -6.86
N LEU A 86 -1.18 -15.15 -5.56
CA LEU A 86 -1.12 -13.85 -4.87
C LEU A 86 0.00 -12.95 -5.42
N ALA A 87 1.13 -13.52 -5.82
CA ALA A 87 2.20 -12.78 -6.47
C ALA A 87 1.76 -12.25 -7.85
N GLN A 88 1.04 -13.07 -8.62
CA GLN A 88 0.46 -12.64 -9.89
C GLN A 88 -0.51 -11.47 -9.72
N VAL A 89 -1.37 -11.53 -8.70
CA VAL A 89 -2.27 -10.42 -8.34
C VAL A 89 -1.44 -9.19 -7.94
N ALA A 90 -0.44 -9.36 -7.09
CA ALA A 90 0.40 -8.27 -6.60
C ALA A 90 1.09 -7.49 -7.73
N GLN A 91 1.57 -8.18 -8.78
CA GLN A 91 2.18 -7.55 -9.95
C GLN A 91 1.19 -6.73 -10.78
N LYS A 92 -0.10 -7.08 -10.76
CA LYS A 92 -1.15 -6.36 -11.51
C LYS A 92 -1.75 -5.18 -10.73
N LEU A 93 -1.39 -5.00 -9.46
CA LEU A 93 -1.90 -3.89 -8.66
C LEU A 93 -1.22 -2.57 -9.07
N PRO A 94 -1.92 -1.43 -8.96
CA PRO A 94 -1.38 -0.11 -9.33
C PRO A 94 -0.36 0.44 -8.31
N PHE A 95 0.01 -0.36 -7.31
CA PHE A 95 1.00 -0.03 -6.29
C PHE A 95 1.82 -1.29 -5.95
N PRO A 96 3.08 -1.12 -5.51
CA PRO A 96 3.89 -2.25 -5.06
C PRO A 96 3.18 -3.04 -3.97
N ALA A 97 3.12 -4.35 -4.12
CA ALA A 97 2.49 -5.27 -3.19
C ALA A 97 3.32 -6.56 -3.09
N LEU A 98 3.19 -7.26 -1.97
CA LEU A 98 3.90 -8.49 -1.70
C LEU A 98 2.95 -9.46 -1.01
N PRO A 99 2.86 -10.74 -1.42
CA PRO A 99 2.20 -11.77 -0.64
C PRO A 99 2.96 -12.01 0.66
N VAL A 100 2.25 -11.97 1.78
CA VAL A 100 2.83 -12.18 3.12
C VAL A 100 2.00 -13.21 3.89
N SER A 101 2.67 -14.08 4.62
CA SER A 101 2.08 -14.87 5.70
C SER A 101 2.27 -14.14 7.03
N ARG A 102 1.64 -14.65 8.10
CA ARG A 102 1.81 -14.13 9.46
C ARG A 102 3.28 -14.17 9.89
N GLU A 103 3.93 -15.31 9.70
CA GLU A 103 5.34 -15.53 10.05
C GLU A 103 6.26 -14.64 9.21
N SER A 104 6.05 -14.56 7.89
CA SER A 104 6.90 -13.72 7.04
C SER A 104 6.76 -12.24 7.40
N LEU A 105 5.55 -11.79 7.75
CA LEU A 105 5.31 -10.41 8.16
C LEU A 105 5.97 -10.10 9.51
N GLN A 106 5.95 -11.05 10.45
CA GLN A 106 6.63 -10.90 11.73
C GLN A 106 8.14 -10.79 11.53
N LYS A 107 8.72 -11.70 10.73
CA LYS A 107 10.15 -11.66 10.40
C LYS A 107 10.56 -10.34 9.73
N MET A 108 9.76 -9.84 8.78
CA MET A 108 10.02 -8.53 8.16
C MET A 108 10.03 -7.38 9.18
N ARG A 109 9.19 -7.42 10.22
CA ARG A 109 9.18 -6.40 11.28
C ARG A 109 10.39 -6.52 12.18
N GLU A 110 10.75 -7.74 12.57
CA GLU A 110 11.95 -8.02 13.38
C GLU A 110 13.22 -7.56 12.64
N GLU A 111 13.35 -7.86 11.35
CA GLU A 111 14.46 -7.38 10.51
C GLU A 111 14.51 -5.85 10.40
N GLU A 112 13.36 -5.17 10.35
CA GLU A 112 13.31 -3.71 10.37
C GLU A 112 13.77 -3.13 11.72
N GLU A 113 13.37 -3.75 12.83
CA GLU A 113 13.78 -3.33 14.17
C GLU A 113 15.27 -3.59 14.42
N GLU A 114 15.77 -4.74 13.98
CA GLU A 114 17.19 -5.08 14.06
C GLU A 114 18.03 -4.05 13.29
N LYS A 115 17.63 -3.68 12.06
CA LYS A 115 18.30 -2.63 11.28
C LYS A 115 18.28 -1.28 11.99
N ARG A 116 17.17 -0.96 12.68
CA ARG A 116 17.04 0.26 13.48
C ARG A 116 17.98 0.29 14.68
N LEU A 117 18.07 -0.82 15.40
CA LEU A 117 18.92 -0.96 16.58
C LEU A 117 20.41 -1.02 16.21
N ASN A 118 20.75 -1.71 15.12
CA ASN A 118 22.11 -1.84 14.62
C ASN A 118 22.55 -0.69 13.70
N ASN A 119 21.82 0.43 13.70
CA ASN A 119 22.22 1.59 12.91
C ASN A 119 23.45 2.26 13.53
N GLN A 120 24.61 2.10 12.90
CA GLN A 120 25.88 2.70 13.33
C GLN A 120 25.92 4.22 13.13
N ASN A 121 25.06 4.78 12.26
CA ASN A 121 25.04 6.20 12.02
C ASN A 121 24.40 6.94 13.22
N PRO A 122 25.13 7.84 13.91
CA PRO A 122 24.61 8.58 15.06
C PRO A 122 23.52 9.61 14.68
N TRP A 123 23.37 9.89 13.39
CA TRP A 123 22.40 10.83 12.84
C TRP A 123 21.22 10.10 12.21
N THR A 124 20.11 10.00 12.95
CA THR A 124 18.84 9.52 12.42
C THR A 124 18.01 10.67 11.86
N PHE A 125 17.19 10.36 10.84
CA PHE A 125 16.28 11.37 10.26
C PHE A 125 15.34 11.93 11.32
N GLU A 126 14.79 11.06 12.18
CA GLU A 126 13.94 11.44 13.29
C GLU A 126 14.61 12.46 14.21
N ARG A 127 15.86 12.19 14.63
CA ARG A 127 16.62 13.10 15.51
C ARG A 127 16.81 14.47 14.87
N VAL A 128 17.25 14.50 13.61
CA VAL A 128 17.51 15.75 12.87
C VAL A 128 16.24 16.58 12.70
N ALA A 129 15.13 15.94 12.29
CA ALA A 129 13.87 16.60 12.03
C ALA A 129 13.20 17.10 13.32
N VAL A 130 13.20 16.29 14.38
CA VAL A 130 12.63 16.65 15.68
C VAL A 130 13.43 17.74 16.37
N ALA A 131 14.76 17.69 16.36
CA ALA A 131 15.56 18.76 16.96
C ALA A 131 15.65 20.04 16.09
N ASN A 132 15.05 20.05 14.90
CA ASN A 132 15.17 21.15 13.93
C ASN A 132 16.63 21.56 13.67
N MET A 133 17.52 20.57 13.57
CA MET A 133 18.93 20.84 13.34
C MET A 133 19.09 21.58 12.01
N LEU A 134 19.97 22.59 11.98
CA LEU A 134 20.24 23.41 10.80
C LEU A 134 19.00 24.10 10.20
N GLY A 135 17.90 24.23 10.96
CA GLY A 135 16.66 24.80 10.44
C GLY A 135 15.94 23.94 9.39
N MET A 136 16.22 22.62 9.36
CA MET A 136 15.70 21.69 8.35
C MET A 136 14.18 21.67 8.23
N ARG A 137 13.44 22.02 9.29
CA ARG A 137 11.96 22.08 9.26
C ARG A 137 11.40 23.08 8.24
N ARG A 138 12.20 24.05 7.77
CA ARG A 138 11.82 24.95 6.67
C ARG A 138 11.54 24.19 5.36
N TYR A 139 12.19 23.04 5.17
CA TYR A 139 12.12 22.23 3.95
C TYR A 139 11.30 20.95 4.13
N LEU A 140 10.99 20.56 5.36
CA LEU A 140 10.26 19.34 5.68
C LEU A 140 8.75 19.60 5.82
N SER A 141 7.97 18.57 5.55
CA SER A 141 6.54 18.57 5.86
C SER A 141 6.33 18.32 7.36
N PRO A 142 5.29 18.92 7.98
CA PRO A 142 4.87 18.53 9.33
C PRO A 142 4.60 17.03 9.48
N TYR A 143 4.20 16.35 8.40
CA TYR A 143 3.97 14.91 8.41
C TYR A 143 5.26 14.09 8.55
N ASP A 144 6.41 14.62 8.13
CA ASP A 144 7.69 13.91 8.17
C ASP A 144 8.17 13.66 9.61
N LEU A 145 7.76 14.51 10.56
CA LEU A 145 7.99 14.31 11.99
C LEU A 145 7.33 13.01 12.50
N ARG A 146 6.13 12.70 12.00
CA ARG A 146 5.41 11.47 12.34
C ARG A 146 5.86 10.27 11.51
N LEU A 147 6.14 10.50 10.23
CA LEU A 147 6.46 9.46 9.25
C LEU A 147 7.95 9.11 9.20
N LYS A 148 8.79 9.84 9.95
CA LYS A 148 10.21 9.57 10.19
C LYS A 148 11.03 9.40 8.90
N GLY A 149 10.63 10.09 7.83
CA GLY A 149 11.29 9.99 6.51
C GLY A 149 11.14 8.64 5.80
N ARG A 150 10.28 7.73 6.29
CA ARG A 150 9.99 6.44 5.65
C ARG A 150 9.01 6.53 4.49
N TYR A 151 8.38 7.69 4.30
CA TYR A 151 7.36 7.90 3.29
C TYR A 151 7.67 9.14 2.45
N TRP A 152 7.46 9.04 1.15
CA TRP A 152 7.49 10.19 0.23
C TRP A 152 6.26 10.15 -0.66
N GLY A 153 5.31 11.06 -0.40
CA GLY A 153 4.00 11.04 -1.04
C GLY A 153 3.27 9.71 -0.81
N LYS A 154 3.12 8.91 -1.87
CA LYS A 154 2.48 7.58 -1.82
C LYS A 154 3.46 6.41 -1.63
N PHE A 155 4.76 6.65 -1.73
CA PHE A 155 5.77 5.60 -1.72
C PHE A 155 6.28 5.34 -0.31
N PHE A 156 6.54 4.07 -0.01
CA PHE A 156 7.20 3.63 1.21
C PHE A 156 8.64 3.25 0.90
N LEU A 157 9.58 3.79 1.65
CA LEU A 157 11.01 3.61 1.45
C LEU A 157 11.52 2.52 2.40
N GLN A 158 11.54 1.27 1.92
CA GLN A 158 11.96 0.11 2.72
C GLN A 158 13.42 0.16 3.18
N HIS A 159 14.28 0.83 2.42
CA HIS A 159 15.71 0.97 2.74
C HIS A 159 15.98 2.04 3.81
N ARG A 160 14.98 2.85 4.18
CA ARG A 160 15.12 3.89 5.21
C ARG A 160 14.79 3.31 6.58
N VAL A 161 15.67 3.63 7.53
CA VAL A 161 15.66 3.19 8.92
C VAL A 161 15.41 4.39 9.83
#